data_AF-A0A438CBU8-F1
#
_entry.id   AF-A0A438CBU8-F1
#
_cell.length_a   1.000
_cell.length_b   1.000
_cell.length_c   1.000
_cell.angle_alpha   90.00
_cell.angle_beta   90.00
_cell.angle_gamma   90.00
#
_symmetry.space_group_name_H-M   'P 1'
#
loop_
_entity.id
_entity.type
_entity.pdbx_description
1 polymer ?
#
loop_
_entity_poly.entity_id
_entity_poly.type
_entity_poly.pdbx_seq_one_letter_code
_entity_poly.pdbx_strand_id
1 'polypeptide(L)'
;MVQVGKMLKPDKWQATFNSDGRVFGFHKALKLIVLGGVDPSIRAEVWEFLLGCYALGSTTEYRRQLRTARRLISSHFPLSR
;
A
#
# COMPACT_ATOMS: atom_id res chain seq x y z
N MET A 1 -18.07 -9.81 -11.63
CA MET A 1 -18.04 -10.31 -10.23
C MET A 1 -16.64 -10.81 -9.93
N VAL A 2 -15.98 -10.23 -8.92
CA VAL A 2 -14.66 -10.69 -8.46
C VAL A 2 -14.82 -12.06 -7.78
N GLN A 3 -14.09 -13.08 -8.22
CA GLN A 3 -14.07 -14.37 -7.54
C GLN A 3 -13.35 -14.24 -6.19
N VAL A 4 -14.12 -14.29 -5.10
CA VAL A 4 -13.69 -14.15 -3.70
C VAL A 4 -12.55 -15.12 -3.29
N GLY A 5 -12.31 -16.20 -4.04
CA GLY A 5 -11.21 -17.16 -3.80
C GLY A 5 -9.83 -16.75 -4.32
N LYS A 6 -9.71 -15.72 -5.18
CA LYS A 6 -8.43 -15.30 -5.79
C LYS A 6 -7.96 -13.89 -5.41
N MET A 7 -8.74 -13.18 -4.60
CA MET A 7 -8.45 -11.81 -4.17
C MET A 7 -7.21 -11.73 -3.28
N LEU A 8 -6.44 -10.64 -3.40
CA LEU A 8 -5.32 -10.38 -2.49
C LEU A 8 -5.86 -10.11 -1.08
N LYS A 9 -5.67 -11.06 -0.18
CA LYS A 9 -6.05 -10.96 1.24
C LYS A 9 -4.97 -10.24 2.08
N PRO A 10 -5.33 -9.67 3.24
CA PRO A 10 -4.39 -8.99 4.14
C PRO A 10 -3.17 -9.84 4.51
N ASP A 11 -3.37 -11.10 4.86
CA ASP A 11 -2.28 -12.01 5.22
C ASP A 11 -1.27 -12.21 4.09
N LYS A 12 -1.77 -12.35 2.85
CA LYS A 12 -0.92 -12.51 1.65
C LYS A 12 -0.17 -11.23 1.33
N TRP A 13 -0.81 -10.08 1.56
CA TRP A 13 -0.17 -8.78 1.39
C TRP A 13 0.95 -8.56 2.41
N GLN A 14 0.70 -8.81 3.69
CA GLN A 14 1.72 -8.70 4.74
C GLN A 14 2.91 -9.64 4.49
N ALA A 15 2.66 -10.85 3.98
CA ALA A 15 3.72 -11.79 3.60
C ALA A 15 4.59 -11.33 2.40
N THR A 16 4.24 -10.23 1.72
CA THR A 16 5.08 -9.67 0.64
C THR A 16 6.20 -8.76 1.15
N PHE A 17 6.12 -8.35 2.42
CA PHE A 17 7.11 -7.52 3.09
C PHE A 17 8.14 -8.36 3.83
N ASN A 18 9.35 -7.83 3.94
CA ASN A 18 10.37 -8.35 4.85
C ASN A 18 10.28 -7.66 6.23
N SER A 19 11.16 -8.05 7.16
CA SER A 19 11.21 -7.49 8.52
C SER A 19 11.48 -5.97 8.57
N ASP A 20 12.10 -5.42 7.54
CA ASP A 20 12.39 -3.98 7.39
C ASP A 20 11.21 -3.20 6.76
N GLY A 21 10.17 -3.92 6.32
CA GLY A 21 9.01 -3.35 5.65
C GLY A 21 9.23 -3.05 4.17
N ARG A 22 10.25 -3.62 3.54
CA ARG A 22 10.49 -3.53 2.09
C ARG A 22 9.69 -4.61 1.36
N VAL A 23 9.19 -4.28 0.19
CA VAL A 23 8.41 -5.20 -0.64
C VAL A 23 9.35 -6.08 -1.47
N PHE A 24 9.33 -7.38 -1.23
CA PHE A 24 10.06 -8.38 -2.02
C PHE A 24 9.13 -9.18 -2.95
N GLY A 25 7.89 -9.41 -2.54
CA GLY A 25 6.92 -10.26 -3.23
C GLY A 25 6.03 -9.55 -4.26
N PHE A 26 6.38 -8.35 -4.74
CA PHE A 26 5.43 -7.49 -5.45
C PHE A 26 4.85 -8.12 -6.73
N HIS A 27 5.65 -8.84 -7.52
CA HIS A 27 5.15 -9.54 -8.70
C HIS A 27 4.09 -10.60 -8.38
N LYS A 28 4.20 -11.29 -7.24
CA LYS A 28 3.19 -12.26 -6.79
C LYS A 28 1.92 -11.54 -6.35
N ALA A 29 2.04 -10.42 -5.65
CA ALA A 29 0.90 -9.58 -5.29
C ALA A 29 0.18 -9.06 -6.54
N LEU A 30 0.91 -8.50 -7.52
CA LEU A 30 0.35 -8.01 -8.78
C LEU A 30 -0.47 -9.08 -9.52
N LYS A 31 0.02 -10.32 -9.59
CA LYS A 31 -0.76 -11.41 -10.19
C LYS A 31 -2.11 -11.62 -9.50
N LEU A 32 -2.14 -11.59 -8.16
CA LEU A 32 -3.39 -11.71 -7.40
C LEU A 32 -4.32 -10.51 -7.62
N ILE A 33 -3.75 -9.30 -7.66
CA ILE A 33 -4.49 -8.06 -7.92
C ILE A 33 -5.17 -8.10 -9.29
N VAL A 34 -4.45 -8.50 -10.33
CA VAL A 34 -4.97 -8.57 -11.71
C VAL A 34 -6.01 -9.68 -11.85
N LEU A 35 -5.79 -10.84 -11.22
CA LEU A 35 -6.67 -12.01 -11.35
C LEU A 35 -7.94 -11.93 -10.48
N GLY A 36 -7.85 -11.30 -9.31
CA GLY A 36 -8.88 -11.38 -8.29
C GLY A 36 -9.12 -10.09 -7.52
N GLY A 37 -8.47 -8.99 -7.88
CA GLY A 37 -8.62 -7.72 -7.19
C GLY A 37 -7.97 -7.68 -5.80
N VAL A 38 -8.33 -6.65 -5.03
CA VAL A 38 -7.76 -6.35 -3.71
C VAL A 38 -8.85 -6.35 -2.66
N ASP A 39 -8.57 -6.95 -1.52
CA ASP A 39 -9.46 -6.89 -0.36
C ASP A 39 -9.68 -5.43 0.08
N PRO A 40 -10.94 -5.00 0.33
CA PRO A 40 -11.24 -3.62 0.70
C PRO A 40 -10.44 -3.09 1.89
N SER A 41 -10.08 -3.94 2.86
CA SER A 41 -9.36 -3.56 4.07
C SER A 41 -7.92 -3.11 3.82
N ILE A 42 -7.25 -3.65 2.80
CA ILE A 42 -5.86 -3.30 2.43
C ILE A 42 -5.79 -2.45 1.15
N ARG A 43 -6.93 -2.15 0.53
CA ARG A 43 -6.99 -1.45 -0.75
C ARG A 43 -6.23 -0.13 -0.71
N ALA A 44 -6.44 0.68 0.32
CA ALA A 44 -5.75 1.97 0.45
C ALA A 44 -4.23 1.79 0.40
N GLU A 45 -3.68 0.86 1.17
CA GLU A 45 -2.24 0.60 1.25
C GLU A 45 -1.68 0.07 -0.08
N VAL A 46 -2.36 -0.89 -0.70
CA VAL A 46 -1.92 -1.47 -1.99
C VAL A 46 -1.89 -0.40 -3.09
N TRP A 47 -2.88 0.49 -3.13
CA TRP A 47 -2.92 1.57 -4.11
C TRP A 47 -1.79 2.59 -3.91
N GLU A 48 -1.32 2.84 -2.68
CA GLU A 48 -0.14 3.69 -2.47
C GLU A 48 1.10 3.15 -3.20
N PHE A 49 1.27 1.82 -3.28
CA PHE A 49 2.37 1.21 -4.06
C PHE A 49 2.10 1.21 -5.56
N LEU A 50 0.87 0.94 -6.00
CA LEU A 50 0.52 0.92 -7.43
C LEU A 50 0.64 2.30 -8.09
N LEU A 51 0.33 3.37 -7.34
CA LEU A 51 0.45 4.75 -7.82
C LEU A 51 1.88 5.30 -7.74
N GLY A 52 2.83 4.51 -7.24
CA GLY A 52 4.22 4.95 -7.08
C GLY A 52 4.43 5.97 -5.96
N CYS A 53 3.47 6.11 -5.02
CA CYS A 53 3.68 6.97 -3.84
C CYS A 53 4.81 6.45 -2.95
N TYR A 54 5.11 5.15 -3.02
CA TYR A 54 6.20 4.50 -2.33
C TYR A 54 7.04 3.64 -3.27
N ALA A 55 8.37 3.75 -3.14
CA ALA A 55 9.29 2.81 -3.77
C ALA A 55 9.18 1.44 -3.08
N LEU A 56 9.35 0.34 -3.85
CA LEU A 56 9.31 -1.02 -3.30
C LEU A 56 10.39 -1.26 -2.23
N GLY A 57 11.53 -0.56 -2.34
CA GLY A 57 12.61 -0.60 -1.36
C GLY A 57 12.40 0.30 -0.14
N SER A 58 11.28 1.01 -0.03
CA SER A 58 11.02 1.90 1.10
C SER A 58 10.76 1.08 2.37
N THR A 59 11.23 1.59 3.51
CA THR A 59 10.98 0.96 4.82
C THR A 59 9.62 1.37 5.38
N THR A 60 9.09 0.59 6.33
CA THR A 60 7.83 0.95 7.02
C THR A 60 7.95 2.29 7.72
N GLU A 61 9.08 2.55 8.40
CA GLU A 61 9.30 3.80 9.12
C GLU A 61 9.34 5.01 8.18
N TYR A 62 9.99 4.89 7.01
CA TYR A 62 10.00 5.96 6.02
C TYR A 62 8.59 6.30 5.53
N ARG A 63 7.76 5.28 5.24
CA ARG A 63 6.36 5.49 4.84
C ARG A 63 5.54 6.14 5.94
N ARG A 64 5.75 5.74 7.20
CA ARG A 64 5.09 6.32 8.37
C ARG A 64 5.42 7.81 8.50
N GLN A 65 6.68 8.19 8.37
CA GLN A 65 7.11 9.59 8.40
C GLN A 65 6.47 10.41 7.28
N LEU A 66 6.42 9.88 6.06
CA LEU A 66 5.75 10.51 4.91
C LEU A 66 4.26 10.77 5.16
N ARG A 67 3.54 9.82 5.78
CA ARG A 67 2.13 10.01 6.13
C ARG A 67 1.95 11.10 7.18
N THR A 68 2.81 11.13 8.20
CA THR A 68 2.79 12.18 9.22
C THR A 68 3.08 13.54 8.60
N ALA A 69 4.10 13.65 7.75
CA ALA A 69 4.45 14.88 7.06
C ALA A 69 3.30 15.41 6.18
N ARG A 70 2.65 14.54 5.38
CA ARG A 70 1.48 14.94 4.57
C ARG A 70 0.31 15.46 5.42
N ARG A 71 0.06 14.84 6.57
CA ARG A 71 -0.97 15.33 7.52
C ARG A 71 -0.61 16.70 8.08
N LEU A 72 0.66 16.90 8.45
CA LEU A 72 1.14 18.19 8.95
C LEU A 72 1.03 19.29 7.88
N ILE A 73 1.38 19.00 6.63
CA ILE A 73 1.22 19.93 5.51
C ILE A 73 -0.26 20.27 5.29
N SER A 74 -1.15 19.28 5.34
CA SER A 74 -2.60 19.52 5.22
C SER A 74 -3.18 20.33 6.38
N SER A 75 -2.57 20.29 7.57
CA SER A 75 -2.98 21.12 8.71
C SER A 75 -2.32 22.51 8.73
N HIS A 76 -1.20 22.69 8.02
CA HIS A 76 -0.43 23.94 7.99
C HIS A 76 -0.64 24.77 6.72
N PHE A 77 -1.39 24.25 5.74
CA PHE A 77 -2.02 25.08 4.73
C PHE A 77 -3.34 25.61 5.30
N PRO A 78 -3.42 26.84 5.86
CA PRO A 78 -4.70 27.51 5.90
C PRO A 78 -5.14 27.56 4.44
N LEU A 79 -6.25 26.90 4.12
CA LEU A 79 -6.99 27.18 2.91
C LEU A 79 -7.18 28.70 2.88
N SER A 80 -6.40 29.39 2.05
CA SER A 80 -6.67 30.78 1.68
C SER A 80 -8.10 30.79 1.17
N ARG A 81 -8.99 31.28 2.02
CA ARG A 81 -10.36 31.65 1.71
C ARG A 81 -10.39 33.16 1.56
#